data_AF-A0A2E4C2L6-F1
#
_entry.id   AF-A0A2E4C2L6-F1
#
_cell.length_a   1.000
_cell.length_b   1.000
_cell.length_c   1.000
_cell.angle_alpha   90.00
_cell.angle_beta   90.00
_cell.angle_gamma   90.00
#
_symmetry.space_group_name_H-M   'P 1'
#
loop_
_entity.id
_entity.type
_entity.pdbx_description
1 polymer ?
#
loop_
_entity_poly.entity_id
_entity_poly.type
_entity_poly.pdbx_seq_one_letter_code
_entity_poly.pdbx_strand_id
1 'polypeptide(L)' 'RKPGQWQTAEATIRGDLVTVMLNGVKIHDGLKVDRSTGGHLDENVDQPGPIMLQGDHGAIAFRKIRIKPLQ' A
#
# COMPACT_ATOMS: atom_id res chain seq x y z
N ARG A 1 -11.47 5.43 -11.01
CA ARG A 1 -12.91 5.12 -11.08
C ARG A 1 -13.69 6.12 -10.23
N LYS A 2 -15.02 6.25 -10.39
CA LYS A 2 -15.85 7.23 -9.64
C LYS A 2 -16.18 6.75 -8.21
N PRO A 3 -16.64 7.63 -7.30
CA PRO A 3 -17.17 7.21 -5.99
C PRO A 3 -18.23 6.11 -6.12
N GLY A 4 -18.26 5.19 -5.16
CA GLY A 4 -19.14 4.01 -5.18
C GLY A 4 -18.69 2.86 -6.09
N GLN A 5 -17.67 3.08 -6.93
CA GLN A 5 -17.08 2.01 -7.75
C GLN A 5 -15.87 1.40 -7.03
N TRP A 6 -15.81 0.07 -7.05
CA TRP A 6 -14.66 -0.66 -6.51
C TRP A 6 -13.38 -0.29 -7.25
N GLN A 7 -12.32 -0.02 -6.50
CA GLN A 7 -10.96 0.14 -7.00
C GLN A 7 -10.16 -1.13 -6.69
N THR A 8 -9.07 -1.36 -7.40
CA THR A 8 -8.12 -2.44 -7.07
C THR A 8 -6.73 -1.86 -6.98
N ALA A 9 -6.07 -2.08 -5.85
CA ALA A 9 -4.68 -1.73 -5.62
C ALA A 9 -3.87 -3.00 -5.38
N GLU A 10 -2.69 -3.07 -5.96
CA GLU A 10 -1.69 -4.10 -5.69
C GLU A 10 -0.36 -3.41 -5.43
N ALA A 11 0.30 -3.77 -4.34
CA ALA A 11 1.62 -3.28 -3.98
C ALA A 11 2.58 -4.45 -3.89
N THR A 12 3.73 -4.33 -4.54
CA THR A 12 4.88 -5.23 -4.38
C THR A 12 5.98 -4.47 -3.65
N ILE A 13 6.44 -5.01 -2.53
CA ILE A 13 7.46 -4.40 -1.67
C ILE A 13 8.64 -5.36 -1.62
N ARG A 14 9.82 -4.90 -2.08
CA ARG A 14 11.09 -5.65 -2.02
C ARG A 14 12.13 -4.76 -1.33
N GLY A 15 12.37 -4.99 -0.05
CA GLY A 15 13.16 -4.06 0.76
C GLY A 15 12.48 -2.69 0.80
N ASP A 16 13.21 -1.64 0.43
CA ASP A 16 12.75 -0.26 0.35
C ASP A 16 12.17 0.11 -1.03
N LEU A 17 12.07 -0.83 -1.98
CA LEU A 17 11.52 -0.60 -3.32
C LEU A 17 10.06 -1.01 -3.40
N VAL A 18 9.20 -0.05 -3.75
CA VAL A 18 7.75 -0.21 -3.82
C VAL A 18 7.24 -0.02 -5.26
N THR A 19 6.51 -1.00 -5.76
CA THR A 19 5.76 -0.91 -7.03
C THR A 19 4.28 -0.97 -6.73
N VAL A 20 3.49 -0.06 -7.31
CA VAL A 20 2.04 0.02 -7.07
C VAL A 20 1.28 0.03 -8.39
N MET A 21 0.29 -0.85 -8.48
CA MET A 21 -0.69 -0.90 -9.56
C MET A 21 -2.04 -0.40 -9.02
N LEU A 22 -2.67 0.55 -9.72
CA LEU A 22 -4.03 1.01 -9.46
C LEU A 22 -4.91 0.73 -10.67
N ASN A 23 -5.89 -0.16 -10.51
CA ASN A 23 -6.77 -0.66 -11.57
C ASN A 23 -6.03 -1.16 -12.81
N GLY A 24 -4.91 -1.87 -12.61
CA GLY A 24 -4.10 -2.41 -13.71
C GLY A 24 -3.16 -1.40 -14.36
N VAL A 25 -3.13 -0.14 -13.91
CA VAL A 25 -2.17 0.87 -14.36
C VAL A 25 -1.04 0.96 -13.34
N LYS A 26 0.21 0.86 -13.79
CA LYS A 26 1.38 1.06 -12.94
C LYS A 26 1.50 2.56 -12.62
N ILE A 27 1.35 2.92 -11.34
CA ILE A 27 1.43 4.31 -10.87
C ILE A 27 2.73 4.60 -10.13
N HIS A 28 3.39 3.57 -9.61
CA HIS A 28 4.75 3.61 -9.07
C HIS A 28 5.54 2.42 -9.58
N ASP A 29 6.78 2.63 -10.01
CA ASP A 29 7.65 1.60 -10.57
C ASP A 29 8.98 1.56 -9.83
N GLY A 30 9.15 0.59 -8.92
CA GLY A 30 10.36 0.45 -8.12
C GLY A 30 10.77 1.72 -7.35
N LEU A 31 9.80 2.46 -6.81
CA LEU A 31 10.07 3.70 -6.10
C LEU A 31 10.75 3.39 -4.76
N LYS A 32 11.89 4.05 -4.51
CA LYS A 32 12.57 3.98 -3.22
C LYS A 32 11.79 4.74 -2.14
N VAL A 33 11.50 4.08 -1.03
CA VAL A 33 10.82 4.61 0.16
C VAL A 33 11.73 4.42 1.37
N ASP A 34 12.50 5.46 1.70
CA ASP A 34 13.54 5.45 2.73
C ASP A 34 13.20 6.30 3.97
N ARG A 35 11.94 6.71 4.08
CA ARG A 35 11.43 7.50 5.20
C ARG A 35 9.97 7.20 5.47
N SER A 36 9.54 7.40 6.70
CA SER A 36 8.15 7.28 7.10
C SER A 36 7.29 8.39 6.48
N THR A 37 6.01 8.08 6.27
CA THR A 37 4.98 9.08 5.93
C THR A 37 4.30 9.58 7.20
N GLY A 38 3.53 10.67 7.10
CA GLY A 38 2.64 11.07 8.19
C GLY A 38 1.65 9.95 8.54
N GLY A 39 1.38 9.75 9.83
CA GLY A 39 0.48 8.69 10.32
C GLY A 39 1.09 7.28 10.31
N HIS A 40 2.42 7.15 10.26
CA HIS A 40 3.11 5.87 10.41
C HIS A 40 2.90 5.23 11.80
N LEU A 41 3.17 3.94 11.91
CA LEU A 41 3.10 3.20 13.17
C LEU A 41 4.35 3.38 14.03
N ASP A 42 5.52 3.32 13.39
CA ASP A 42 6.84 3.52 13.99
C ASP A 42 7.88 3.92 12.91
N GLU A 43 9.11 4.17 13.34
CA GLU A 43 10.22 4.62 12.47
C GLU A 43 11.15 3.47 12.01
N ASN A 44 10.77 2.20 12.21
CA ASN A 44 11.57 1.05 11.79
C ASN A 44 11.35 0.73 10.30
N VAL A 45 11.67 1.69 9.43
CA VAL A 45 11.39 1.64 7.98
C VAL A 45 12.09 0.51 7.22
N ASP A 46 13.10 -0.11 7.82
CA ASP A 46 13.91 -1.21 7.26
C ASP A 46 13.58 -2.59 7.86
N GLN A 47 12.57 -2.67 8.74
CA GLN A 47 12.16 -3.92 9.40
C GLN A 47 10.79 -4.41 8.89
N PRO A 48 10.50 -5.72 8.97
CA PRO A 48 9.17 -6.23 8.70
C PRO A 48 8.13 -5.61 9.66
N GLY A 49 6.99 -5.19 9.12
CA GLY A 49 5.90 -4.57 9.88
C GLY A 49 4.52 -5.03 9.42
N PRO A 50 3.46 -4.69 10.18
CA PRO A 50 2.09 -5.00 9.81
C PRO A 50 1.61 -4.16 8.62
N ILE A 51 0.53 -4.60 7.96
CA ILE A 51 -0.20 -3.78 6.99
C ILE A 51 -1.31 -3.03 7.71
N MET A 52 -1.22 -1.69 7.73
CA MET A 52 -2.24 -0.83 8.30
C MET A 52 -3.19 -0.28 7.22
N LEU A 53 -4.49 -0.33 7.48
CA LEU A 53 -5.50 0.40 6.71
C LEU A 53 -5.87 1.66 7.50
N GLN A 54 -5.52 2.84 7.00
CA GLN A 54 -5.77 4.10 7.70
C GLN A 54 -7.28 4.40 7.75
N GLY A 55 -7.76 4.88 8.90
CA GLY A 55 -9.16 5.22 9.15
C GLY A 55 -9.30 6.60 9.80
N ASP A 56 -9.76 7.58 9.03
CA ASP A 56 -9.91 9.00 9.43
C ASP A 56 -10.45 9.88 8.29
N HIS A 57 -10.41 9.40 7.03
CA HIS A 57 -10.78 10.19 5.83
C HIS A 57 -12.17 9.86 5.26
N GLY A 58 -13.12 9.47 6.11
CA GLY A 58 -14.50 9.16 5.73
C GLY A 58 -14.77 7.68 5.45
N ALA A 59 -16.04 7.35 5.22
CA ALA A 59 -16.49 5.96 5.11
C ALA A 59 -16.07 5.31 3.79
N ILE A 60 -15.35 4.20 3.90
CA ILE A 60 -14.97 3.31 2.79
C ILE A 60 -15.14 1.85 3.20
N ALA A 61 -15.22 0.96 2.22
CA ALA A 61 -15.29 -0.49 2.45
C ALA A 61 -14.13 -1.19 1.74
N PHE A 62 -13.56 -2.21 2.39
CA PHE A 62 -12.51 -3.05 1.82
C PHE A 62 -13.04 -4.46 1.59
N ARG A 63 -12.49 -5.15 0.58
CA ARG A 63 -12.75 -6.57 0.34
C ARG A 63 -11.57 -7.20 -0.38
N LYS A 64 -11.47 -8.54 -0.31
CA LYS A 64 -10.47 -9.35 -1.03
C LYS A 64 -9.01 -8.96 -0.73
N ILE A 65 -8.73 -8.61 0.52
CA ILE A 65 -7.37 -8.31 0.99
C ILE A 65 -6.60 -9.63 1.06
N ARG A 66 -5.48 -9.71 0.36
CA ARG A 66 -4.62 -10.90 0.29
C ARG A 66 -3.16 -10.45 0.33
N ILE A 67 -2.33 -11.23 1.00
CA ILE A 67 -0.89 -11.00 1.10
C ILE A 67 -0.19 -12.28 0.64
N LYS A 68 0.84 -12.12 -0.20
CA LYS A 68 1.71 -13.20 -0.65
C LYS A 68 3.16 -12.81 -0.35
N PRO A 69 3.90 -13.56 0.48
CA PRO A 69 5.33 -13.34 0.65
C PRO A 69 6.08 -13.50 -0.68
N LEU A 70 7.08 -12.65 -0.90
CA LEU A 70 7.97 -12.76 -2.07
C LEU A 70 9.06 -13.80 -1.80
N GLN A 71 9.54 -14.42 -2.89
CA GLN A 71 10.73 -15.26 -2.89
C GLN A 71 11.97 -14.43 -3.23
#